data_AF-A0A7G9WGZ5-F1
#
_entry.id   AF-A0A7G9WGZ5-F1
#
_cell.length_a   1.000
_cell.length_b   1.000
_cell.length_c   1.000
_cell.angle_alpha   90.00
_cell.angle_beta   90.00
_cell.angle_gamma   90.00
#
_symmetry.space_group_name_H-M   'P 1'
#
loop_
_entity.id
_entity.type
_entity.pdbx_description
1 polymer ?
#
loop_
_entity_poly.entity_id
_entity_poly.type
_entity_poly.pdbx_seq_one_letter_code
_entity_poly.pdbx_strand_id
1 'polypeptide(L)'
;MARERYLVHQGEETIHSEKLEHTPQTPKEKRQNFWYYHKWHILIGVVAAILLGFIIYDFASKVEPDYQIGLITEYDVPENVVQDMENKLQLGAKDRNGDGKVVVQISNYALGGENSNAQITAASVTRLMGDFTTYSDMMFICDSKGYDYIQQQEGWDSSNVKMPMPSVMKYDGYSFTVNMRVLDKESDKKYTEHKKYWDASKEIYENAMSAKTASKAS
;
A
#
# COMPACT_ATOMS: atom_id res chain seq x y z
N MET A 1 -66.73 -60.97 -17.53
CA MET A 1 -66.16 -62.16 -18.19
C MET A 1 -65.13 -61.72 -19.21
N ALA A 2 -63.90 -62.18 -19.00
CA ALA A 2 -62.71 -62.27 -19.85
C ALA A 2 -62.70 -61.67 -21.29
N ARG A 3 -61.77 -60.74 -21.52
CA ARG A 3 -60.98 -60.65 -22.76
C ARG A 3 -59.50 -60.44 -22.46
N GLU A 4 -59.00 -61.17 -21.46
CA GLU A 4 -57.59 -61.54 -21.46
C GLU A 4 -57.45 -62.77 -22.36
N ARG A 5 -56.35 -62.88 -23.12
CA ARG A 5 -55.73 -64.12 -23.69
C ARG A 5 -55.10 -63.99 -25.08
N TYR A 6 -54.62 -62.82 -25.53
CA TYR A 6 -53.80 -62.79 -26.77
C TYR A 6 -52.59 -61.85 -26.76
N LEU A 7 -51.97 -61.54 -25.63
CA LEU A 7 -50.61 -60.97 -25.61
C LEU A 7 -49.79 -61.54 -24.44
N VAL A 8 -49.68 -62.87 -24.41
CA VAL A 8 -48.61 -63.55 -23.69
C VAL A 8 -47.54 -63.82 -24.74
N HIS A 9 -46.35 -63.25 -24.52
CA HIS A 9 -45.06 -63.40 -25.24
C HIS A 9 -44.59 -62.21 -26.10
N GLN A 10 -43.37 -61.77 -25.77
CA GLN A 10 -42.50 -60.74 -26.38
C GLN A 10 -42.88 -59.29 -26.03
N GLY A 11 -42.15 -58.57 -25.20
CA GLY A 11 -40.87 -58.74 -24.51
C GLY A 11 -40.65 -57.41 -23.78
N GLU A 12 -39.87 -57.39 -22.71
CA GLU A 12 -39.51 -56.16 -22.03
C GLU A 12 -39.05 -55.11 -23.06
N GLU A 13 -39.77 -53.99 -23.20
CA GLU A 13 -39.22 -52.82 -23.88
C GLU A 13 -38.13 -52.23 -22.99
N THR A 14 -36.99 -52.91 -22.95
CA THR A 14 -35.71 -52.37 -22.58
C THR A 14 -35.23 -51.50 -23.73
N ILE A 15 -35.91 -50.38 -24.00
CA ILE A 15 -35.29 -49.29 -24.76
C ILE A 15 -34.56 -48.41 -23.75
N HIS A 16 -33.54 -49.01 -23.11
CA HIS A 16 -32.30 -48.27 -22.94
C HIS A 16 -31.89 -47.87 -24.35
N SER A 17 -32.30 -46.68 -24.79
CA SER A 17 -31.66 -46.07 -25.94
C SER A 17 -30.21 -45.95 -25.52
N GLU A 18 -29.39 -46.86 -26.03
CA GLU A 18 -27.99 -46.65 -26.28
C GLU A 18 -27.94 -45.40 -27.15
N LYS A 19 -28.06 -44.24 -26.49
CA LYS A 19 -27.64 -42.96 -27.01
C LYS A 19 -26.19 -43.23 -27.29
N LEU A 20 -25.91 -43.65 -28.53
CA LEU A 20 -24.59 -43.97 -29.05
C LEU A 20 -23.66 -42.98 -28.37
N GLU A 21 -22.92 -43.46 -27.38
CA GLU A 21 -21.81 -42.71 -26.85
C GLU A 21 -20.92 -42.60 -28.07
N HIS A 22 -21.05 -41.49 -28.80
CA HIS A 22 -20.25 -41.24 -29.97
C HIS A 22 -18.86 -40.99 -29.42
N THR A 23 -18.16 -42.07 -29.11
CA THR A 23 -16.83 -42.04 -28.56
C THR A 23 -16.00 -41.44 -29.67
N PRO A 24 -15.41 -40.25 -29.49
CA PRO A 24 -14.72 -39.58 -30.58
C PRO A 24 -13.58 -40.49 -31.07
N GLN A 25 -13.72 -41.01 -32.29
CA GLN A 25 -12.84 -42.04 -32.87
C GLN A 25 -11.58 -41.40 -33.45
N THR A 26 -11.70 -40.18 -33.98
CA THR A 26 -10.58 -39.48 -34.63
C THR A 26 -9.96 -38.39 -33.75
N PRO A 27 -8.66 -38.06 -33.94
CA PRO A 27 -8.00 -36.98 -33.21
C PRO A 27 -8.69 -35.62 -33.39
N LYS A 28 -9.33 -35.37 -34.54
CA LYS A 28 -10.08 -34.14 -34.83
C LYS A 28 -11.36 -34.04 -34.00
N GLU A 29 -12.14 -35.12 -33.93
CA GLU A 29 -13.39 -35.17 -33.15
C GLU A 29 -13.12 -35.05 -31.65
N LYS A 30 -12.04 -35.67 -31.15
CA LYS A 30 -11.62 -35.53 -29.74
C LYS A 30 -11.38 -34.08 -29.36
N ARG A 31 -10.72 -33.32 -30.24
CA ARG A 31 -10.43 -31.90 -30.01
C ARG A 31 -11.69 -31.03 -30.06
N GLN A 32 -12.61 -31.30 -31.00
CA GLN A 32 -13.88 -30.58 -31.08
C GLN A 32 -14.77 -30.85 -29.85
N ASN A 33 -14.85 -32.11 -29.42
CA ASN A 33 -15.59 -32.50 -28.23
C ASN A 33 -15.02 -31.83 -26.97
N PHE A 34 -13.69 -31.82 -26.83
CA PHE A 34 -13.02 -31.11 -25.75
C PHE A 34 -13.39 -29.62 -25.72
N TRP A 35 -13.26 -28.92 -26.85
CA TRP A 35 -13.63 -27.51 -26.94
C TRP A 35 -15.11 -27.25 -26.66
N TYR A 36 -16.01 -28.13 -27.12
CA TYR A 36 -17.45 -27.99 -26.88
C TYR A 36 -17.78 -27.93 -25.38
N TYR A 37 -17.17 -28.81 -24.58
CA TYR A 37 -17.38 -28.87 -23.13
C TYR A 37 -16.51 -27.89 -22.34
N HIS A 38 -15.28 -27.62 -22.77
CA HIS A 38 -14.30 -26.89 -21.96
C HIS A 38 -14.12 -25.42 -22.36
N LYS A 39 -14.74 -24.92 -23.44
CA LYS A 39 -14.60 -23.52 -23.87
C LYS A 39 -14.86 -22.49 -22.76
N TRP A 40 -15.87 -22.73 -21.91
CA TRP A 40 -16.19 -21.84 -20.80
C TRP A 40 -15.21 -21.96 -19.64
N HIS A 41 -14.74 -23.18 -19.33
CA HIS A 41 -13.70 -23.39 -18.33
C HIS A 41 -12.37 -22.76 -18.74
N ILE A 42 -12.01 -22.85 -20.03
CA ILE A 42 -10.85 -22.18 -20.59
C ILE A 42 -11.02 -20.66 -20.52
N LEU A 43 -12.19 -20.13 -20.90
CA LEU A 43 -12.45 -18.70 -20.80
C LEU A 43 -12.32 -18.18 -19.37
N ILE A 44 -12.92 -18.87 -18.39
CA ILE A 44 -12.81 -18.53 -16.97
C ILE A 44 -11.36 -18.64 -16.50
N GLY A 45 -10.65 -19.70 -16.90
CA GLY A 45 -9.23 -19.89 -16.58
C GLY A 45 -8.34 -18.78 -17.13
N VAL A 46 -8.61 -18.32 -18.36
CA VAL A 46 -7.90 -17.19 -18.98
C VAL A 46 -8.18 -15.90 -18.23
N VAL A 47 -9.43 -15.61 -17.89
CA VAL A 47 -9.79 -14.42 -17.10
C VAL A 47 -9.12 -14.45 -15.73
N ALA A 48 -9.16 -15.59 -15.04
CA ALA A 48 -8.48 -15.76 -13.75
C ALA A 48 -6.96 -15.56 -13.86
N ALA A 49 -6.34 -16.09 -14.91
CA ALA A 49 -4.90 -15.91 -15.16
C ALA A 49 -4.54 -14.45 -15.43
N ILE A 50 -5.37 -13.70 -16.16
CA ILE A 50 -5.18 -12.27 -16.39
C ILE A 50 -5.26 -11.50 -15.07
N LEU A 51 -6.28 -11.76 -14.24
CA LEU A 51 -6.41 -11.12 -12.93
C LEU A 51 -5.22 -11.43 -12.02
N LEU A 52 -4.77 -12.68 -11.99
CA LEU A 52 -3.55 -13.05 -11.27
C LEU A 52 -2.32 -12.32 -11.81
N GLY A 53 -2.21 -12.17 -13.13
CA GLY A 53 -1.15 -11.39 -13.76
C GLY A 53 -1.15 -9.93 -13.31
N PHE A 54 -2.32 -9.29 -13.23
CA PHE A 54 -2.44 -7.92 -12.71
C PHE A 54 -2.04 -7.82 -11.24
N ILE A 55 -2.46 -8.77 -10.40
CA ILE A 55 -2.08 -8.78 -8.98
C ILE A 55 -0.56 -8.91 -8.84
N ILE A 56 0.06 -9.85 -9.55
CA ILE A 56 1.52 -10.03 -9.52
C ILE A 56 2.24 -8.77 -10.01
N TYR A 57 1.74 -8.15 -11.08
CA TYR A 57 2.30 -6.91 -11.60
C TYR A 57 2.20 -5.76 -10.59
N ASP A 58 1.06 -5.62 -9.92
CA ASP A 58 0.84 -4.58 -8.90
C ASP A 58 1.81 -4.76 -7.73
N PHE A 59 1.96 -5.99 -7.21
CA PHE A 59 2.96 -6.30 -6.19
C PHE A 59 4.40 -6.05 -6.65
N ALA A 60 4.75 -6.43 -7.89
CA ALA A 60 6.11 -6.28 -8.41
C ALA A 60 6.47 -4.83 -8.80
N SER A 61 5.48 -3.99 -9.07
CA SER A 61 5.66 -2.59 -9.46
C SER A 61 5.57 -1.61 -8.29
N LYS A 62 5.06 -2.06 -7.15
CA LYS A 62 4.96 -1.25 -5.95
C LYS A 62 6.35 -0.84 -5.46
N VAL A 63 6.59 0.46 -5.42
CA VAL A 63 7.79 1.02 -4.79
C VAL A 63 7.58 0.97 -3.29
N GLU A 64 8.37 0.16 -2.59
CA GLU A 64 8.41 0.17 -1.12
C GLU A 64 9.47 1.17 -0.68
N PRO A 65 9.08 2.33 -0.09
CA PRO A 65 10.04 3.32 0.34
C PRO A 65 10.91 2.78 1.47
N ASP A 66 12.20 3.11 1.46
CA ASP A 66 13.13 2.79 2.55
C ASP A 66 12.78 3.56 3.82
N TYR A 67 12.21 4.76 3.65
CA TYR A 67 11.84 5.66 4.73
C TYR A 67 10.53 6.37 4.42
N GLN A 68 9.61 6.35 5.37
CA GLN A 68 8.36 7.10 5.31
C GLN A 68 8.33 8.15 6.41
N ILE A 69 7.99 9.39 6.03
CA ILE A 69 8.01 10.56 6.90
C ILE A 69 6.68 11.29 6.74
N GLY A 70 6.03 11.63 7.85
CA GLY A 70 4.81 12.43 7.82
C GLY A 70 5.12 13.92 7.81
N LEU A 71 4.56 14.68 6.88
CA LEU A 71 4.58 16.15 6.89
C LEU A 71 3.18 16.63 7.30
N ILE A 72 3.06 17.14 8.52
CA ILE A 72 1.77 17.50 9.13
C ILE A 72 1.72 19.01 9.29
N THR A 73 0.82 19.66 8.57
CA THR A 73 0.80 21.12 8.47
C THR A 73 -0.63 21.66 8.44
N GLU A 74 -0.81 22.95 8.69
CA GLU A 74 -2.10 23.61 8.56
C GLU A 74 -2.58 23.65 7.11
N TYR A 75 -1.66 23.89 6.17
CA TYR A 75 -1.95 24.04 4.74
C TYR A 75 -1.16 23.03 3.93
N ASP A 76 -1.74 22.60 2.82
CA ASP A 76 -1.08 21.68 1.90
C ASP A 76 0.23 22.26 1.38
N VAL A 77 1.34 21.57 1.63
CA VAL A 77 2.66 21.99 1.17
C VAL A 77 2.80 21.65 -0.33
N PRO A 78 3.21 22.61 -1.18
CA PRO A 78 3.35 22.35 -2.61
C PRO A 78 4.27 21.17 -2.91
N GLU A 79 3.86 20.34 -3.87
CA GLU A 79 4.55 19.11 -4.26
C GLU A 79 6.03 19.32 -4.58
N ASN A 80 6.40 20.45 -5.21
CA ASN A 80 7.79 20.76 -5.54
C ASN A 80 8.67 20.97 -4.29
N VAL A 81 8.09 21.46 -3.18
CA VAL A 81 8.78 21.61 -1.90
C VAL A 81 8.94 20.24 -1.24
N VAL A 82 7.88 19.43 -1.26
CA VAL A 82 7.89 18.05 -0.73
C VAL A 82 8.94 17.22 -1.46
N GLN A 83 8.96 17.24 -2.78
CA GLN A 83 9.92 16.51 -3.60
C GLN A 83 11.38 16.97 -3.35
N ASP A 84 11.61 18.28 -3.15
CA ASP A 84 12.94 18.79 -2.78
C ASP A 84 13.37 18.30 -1.38
N MET A 85 12.43 18.20 -0.42
CA MET A 85 12.68 17.61 0.88
C MET A 85 13.06 16.12 0.76
N GLU A 86 12.30 15.33 -0.01
CA GLU A 86 12.59 13.92 -0.28
C GLU A 86 13.99 13.75 -0.88
N ASN A 87 14.31 14.50 -1.94
CA ASN A 87 15.62 14.44 -2.59
C ASN A 87 16.77 14.75 -1.62
N LYS A 88 16.61 15.78 -0.77
CA LYS A 88 17.65 16.15 0.21
C LYS A 88 17.84 15.10 1.29
N LEU A 89 16.76 14.44 1.72
CA LEU A 89 16.82 13.35 2.70
C LEU A 89 17.44 12.10 2.07
N GLN A 90 17.14 11.82 0.80
CA GLN A 90 17.72 10.70 0.06
C GLN A 90 19.26 10.77 -0.01
N LEU A 91 19.86 11.97 -0.08
CA LEU A 91 21.32 12.15 -0.09
C LEU A 91 22.01 11.61 1.18
N GLY A 92 21.30 11.56 2.30
CA GLY A 92 21.78 11.03 3.58
C GLY A 92 21.18 9.66 3.94
N ALA A 93 20.40 9.06 3.05
CA ALA A 93 19.69 7.81 3.28
C ALA A 93 20.47 6.59 2.76
N LYS A 94 20.13 5.42 3.26
CA LYS A 94 20.70 4.14 2.84
C LYS A 94 19.62 3.24 2.25
N ASP A 95 20.00 2.38 1.32
CA ASP A 95 19.13 1.31 0.85
C ASP A 95 18.89 0.32 2.00
N ARG A 96 17.64 0.19 2.42
CA ARG A 96 17.20 -0.66 3.55
C ARG A 96 16.48 -1.90 3.09
N ASN A 97 15.80 -1.84 1.95
CA ASN A 97 15.03 -2.95 1.40
C ASN A 97 15.90 -3.87 0.49
N GLY A 98 17.09 -3.43 0.11
CA GLY A 98 18.07 -4.15 -0.70
C GLY A 98 17.74 -4.18 -2.19
N ASP A 99 16.90 -3.28 -2.69
CA ASP A 99 16.47 -3.21 -4.08
C ASP A 99 17.43 -2.43 -5.00
N GLY A 100 18.49 -1.86 -4.42
CA GLY A 100 19.51 -1.06 -5.11
C GLY A 100 19.10 0.38 -5.39
N LYS A 101 17.96 0.83 -4.86
CA LYS A 101 17.49 2.22 -4.90
C LYS A 101 17.36 2.73 -3.47
N VAL A 102 17.35 4.05 -3.34
CA VAL A 102 17.11 4.72 -2.06
C VAL A 102 15.91 5.63 -2.24
N VAL A 103 14.81 5.28 -1.61
CA VAL A 103 13.54 6.01 -1.73
C VAL A 103 13.10 6.50 -0.36
N VAL A 104 13.16 7.82 -0.18
CA VAL A 104 12.47 8.51 0.92
C VAL A 104 11.16 9.04 0.39
N GLN A 105 10.06 8.75 1.09
CA GLN A 105 8.73 9.25 0.80
C GLN A 105 8.23 10.15 1.93
N ILE A 106 7.72 11.33 1.58
CA ILE A 106 7.06 12.24 2.49
C ILE A 106 5.56 12.23 2.23
N SER A 107 4.80 11.77 3.22
CA SER A 107 3.35 11.84 3.22
C SER A 107 2.89 13.22 3.69
N ASN A 108 2.36 14.05 2.79
CA ASN A 108 1.86 15.38 3.11
C ASN A 108 0.40 15.37 3.63
N TYR A 109 0.19 15.90 4.84
CA TYR A 109 -1.06 15.94 5.57
C TYR A 109 -1.42 17.37 5.94
N ALA A 110 -2.39 17.94 5.23
CA ALA A 110 -2.97 19.23 5.57
C ALA A 110 -4.12 19.06 6.59
N LEU A 111 -4.00 19.70 7.75
CA LEU A 111 -5.02 19.74 8.81
C LEU A 111 -6.11 20.78 8.55
N GLY A 112 -5.94 21.61 7.51
CA GLY A 112 -6.85 22.68 7.12
C GLY A 112 -6.75 23.92 8.01
N GLY A 113 -6.75 25.10 7.40
CA GLY A 113 -6.92 26.40 8.05
C GLY A 113 -8.39 26.82 8.12
N GLU A 114 -8.66 28.06 8.54
CA GLU A 114 -10.03 28.60 8.73
C GLU A 114 -10.91 28.52 7.47
N ASN A 115 -10.30 28.60 6.28
CA ASN A 115 -11.01 28.59 4.98
C ASN A 115 -10.81 27.29 4.18
N SER A 116 -10.28 26.23 4.80
CA SER A 116 -10.05 24.98 4.10
C SER A 116 -11.33 24.21 3.84
N ASN A 117 -11.35 23.43 2.75
CA ASN A 117 -12.47 22.55 2.45
C ASN A 117 -12.52 21.40 3.47
N ALA A 118 -13.57 21.38 4.30
CA ALA A 118 -13.76 20.40 5.35
C ALA A 118 -13.69 18.94 4.87
N GLN A 119 -14.16 18.65 3.65
CA GLN A 119 -14.11 17.29 3.10
C GLN A 119 -12.67 16.86 2.76
N ILE A 120 -11.88 17.76 2.19
CA ILE A 120 -10.47 17.50 1.87
C ILE A 120 -9.67 17.33 3.17
N THR A 121 -9.90 18.21 4.14
CA THR A 121 -9.28 18.13 5.46
C THR A 121 -9.64 16.83 6.18
N ALA A 122 -10.92 16.41 6.16
CA ALA A 122 -11.34 15.16 6.79
C ALA A 122 -10.67 13.93 6.15
N ALA A 123 -10.51 13.92 4.82
CA ALA A 123 -9.80 12.86 4.12
C ALA A 123 -8.31 12.80 4.50
N SER A 124 -7.66 13.97 4.56
CA SER A 124 -6.26 14.11 4.99
C SER A 124 -6.05 13.59 6.43
N VAL A 125 -6.90 14.00 7.36
CA VAL A 125 -6.87 13.53 8.76
C VAL A 125 -7.13 12.03 8.85
N THR A 126 -8.10 11.51 8.08
CA THR A 126 -8.38 10.07 8.04
C THR A 126 -7.15 9.27 7.58
N ARG A 127 -6.45 9.76 6.54
CA ARG A 127 -5.21 9.15 6.05
C ARG A 127 -4.12 9.18 7.12
N LEU A 128 -3.92 10.33 7.78
CA LEU A 128 -2.95 10.49 8.87
C LEU A 128 -3.21 9.51 10.01
N MET A 129 -4.47 9.32 10.42
CA MET A 129 -4.83 8.35 11.45
C MET A 129 -4.53 6.91 11.03
N GLY A 130 -4.80 6.56 9.76
CA GLY A 130 -4.41 5.26 9.21
C GLY A 130 -2.92 5.01 9.36
N ASP A 131 -2.09 5.94 8.89
CA ASP A 131 -0.63 5.84 8.93
C ASP A 131 -0.07 5.87 10.37
N PHE A 132 -0.77 6.51 11.31
CA PHE A 132 -0.41 6.41 12.72
C PHE A 132 -0.60 5.02 13.29
N THR A 133 -1.65 4.30 12.89
CA THR A 133 -1.93 2.94 13.38
C THR A 133 -1.00 1.89 12.78
N THR A 134 -0.51 2.10 11.56
CA THR A 134 0.39 1.16 10.85
C THR A 134 1.84 1.31 11.29
N TYR A 135 2.19 2.35 12.05
CA TYR A 135 3.58 2.68 12.39
C TYR A 135 4.47 2.87 11.15
N SER A 136 3.88 3.30 10.02
CA SER A 136 4.62 3.54 8.77
C SER A 136 5.57 4.74 8.92
N ASP A 137 5.09 5.80 9.57
CA ASP A 137 5.86 7.03 9.80
C ASP A 137 6.45 7.04 11.23
N MET A 138 7.78 7.13 11.32
CA MET A 138 8.52 7.25 12.60
C MET A 138 9.00 8.68 12.86
N MET A 139 9.22 9.45 11.80
CA MET A 139 9.62 10.85 11.84
C MET A 139 8.51 11.72 11.25
N PHE A 140 8.28 12.86 11.88
CA PHE A 140 7.27 13.83 11.51
C PHE A 140 7.88 15.21 11.37
N ILE A 141 7.56 15.87 10.28
CA ILE A 141 7.88 17.27 10.04
C ILE A 141 6.59 18.04 10.27
N CYS A 142 6.64 19.06 11.12
CA CYS A 142 5.44 19.75 11.55
C CYS A 142 5.62 21.26 11.55
N ASP A 143 4.60 21.98 11.09
CA ASP A 143 4.44 23.38 11.48
C ASP A 143 3.86 23.48 12.91
N SER A 144 3.50 24.68 13.36
CA SER A 144 2.96 24.85 14.71
C SER A 144 1.68 24.06 14.94
N LYS A 145 0.75 24.07 13.97
CA LYS A 145 -0.54 23.41 14.11
C LYS A 145 -0.40 21.89 14.04
N GLY A 146 0.45 21.40 13.13
CA GLY A 146 0.80 19.99 13.04
C GLY A 146 1.43 19.48 14.33
N TYR A 147 2.34 20.26 14.92
CA TYR A 147 2.95 19.92 16.20
C TYR A 147 1.91 19.84 17.32
N ASP A 148 1.04 20.83 17.44
CA ASP A 148 -0.01 20.85 18.46
C ASP A 148 -1.01 19.69 18.26
N TYR A 149 -1.24 19.26 17.02
CA TYR A 149 -2.09 18.13 16.69
C TYR A 149 -1.49 16.78 17.11
N ILE A 150 -0.22 16.52 16.77
CA ILE A 150 0.44 15.25 17.13
C ILE A 150 0.60 15.09 18.64
N GLN A 151 0.78 16.20 19.35
CA GLN A 151 0.89 16.25 20.81
C GLN A 151 -0.38 15.77 21.54
N GLN A 152 -1.52 15.80 20.86
CA GLN A 152 -2.80 15.34 21.41
C GLN A 152 -3.06 13.85 21.13
N GLN A 153 -2.22 13.20 20.32
CA GLN A 153 -2.42 11.80 19.93
C GLN A 153 -1.82 10.85 20.96
N GLU A 154 -2.48 9.70 21.16
CA GLU A 154 -1.96 8.64 22.02
C GLU A 154 -0.63 8.09 21.48
N GLY A 155 0.32 7.81 22.37
CA GLY A 155 1.67 7.35 22.00
C GLY A 155 2.63 8.49 21.60
N TRP A 156 2.21 9.74 21.78
CA TRP A 156 3.09 10.90 21.69
C TRP A 156 3.51 11.39 23.07
N ASP A 157 4.80 11.59 23.28
CA ASP A 157 5.33 12.11 24.53
C ASP A 157 5.34 13.65 24.52
N SER A 158 4.49 14.23 25.35
CA SER A 158 4.41 15.68 25.54
C SER A 158 5.59 16.29 26.28
N SER A 159 6.49 15.46 26.81
CA SER A 159 7.71 15.89 27.49
C SER A 159 8.93 16.04 26.56
N ASN A 160 8.82 15.66 25.27
CA ASN A 160 9.95 15.63 24.35
C ASN A 160 10.03 16.79 23.33
N VAL A 161 11.27 17.03 22.90
CA VAL A 161 11.82 18.27 22.33
C VAL A 161 11.52 18.42 20.84
N LYS A 162 10.97 19.58 20.45
CA LYS A 162 10.96 20.06 19.06
C LYS A 162 12.38 19.99 18.48
N MET A 163 12.65 19.00 17.64
CA MET A 163 13.96 18.88 17.00
C MET A 163 14.06 19.97 15.93
N PRO A 164 15.19 20.70 15.84
CA PRO A 164 15.34 21.76 14.86
C PRO A 164 15.29 21.19 13.44
N MET A 165 14.71 21.95 12.52
CA MET A 165 14.77 21.59 11.10
C MET A 165 16.23 21.63 10.60
N PRO A 166 16.72 20.58 9.91
CA PRO A 166 18.03 20.60 9.27
C PRO A 166 18.21 21.81 8.36
N SER A 167 19.38 22.45 8.42
CA SER A 167 19.67 23.68 7.65
C SER A 167 19.48 23.50 6.14
N VAL A 168 19.72 22.30 5.62
CA VAL A 168 19.52 21.94 4.21
C VAL A 168 18.04 21.92 3.79
N MET A 169 17.12 21.75 4.74
CA MET A 169 15.67 21.70 4.53
C MET A 169 14.94 22.89 5.16
N LYS A 170 15.62 24.04 5.28
CA LYS A 170 14.93 25.30 5.61
C LYS A 170 14.40 25.93 4.33
N TYR A 171 13.13 26.29 4.34
CA TYR A 171 12.43 26.90 3.21
C TYR A 171 11.86 28.24 3.63
N ASP A 172 12.02 29.25 2.78
CA ASP A 172 11.46 30.57 3.04
C ASP A 172 9.92 30.48 3.13
N GLY A 173 9.35 31.10 4.17
CA GLY A 173 7.91 31.07 4.43
C GLY A 173 7.43 29.85 5.23
N TYR A 174 8.29 28.87 5.53
CA TYR A 174 7.94 27.71 6.34
C TYR A 174 8.72 27.67 7.65
N SER A 175 8.01 27.44 8.75
CA SER A 175 8.58 27.22 10.07
C SER A 175 8.31 25.79 10.51
N PHE A 176 9.16 24.87 10.07
CA PHE A 176 9.04 23.46 10.41
C PHE A 176 9.89 23.06 11.62
N THR A 177 9.42 22.02 12.29
CA THR A 177 10.10 21.29 13.35
C THR A 177 10.09 19.82 13.02
N VAL A 178 11.13 19.11 13.43
CA VAL A 178 11.20 17.65 13.32
C VAL A 178 10.81 17.03 14.66
N ASN A 179 10.10 15.92 14.59
CA ASN A 179 9.49 15.26 15.72
C ASN A 179 9.60 13.75 15.49
N MET A 180 9.94 12.99 16.52
CA MET A 180 10.08 11.53 16.44
C MET A 180 8.98 10.86 17.25
N ARG A 181 8.37 9.81 16.70
CA ARG A 181 7.42 8.96 17.44
C ARG A 181 8.03 8.48 18.75
N VAL A 182 7.24 8.41 19.81
CA VAL A 182 7.69 7.77 21.05
C VAL A 182 7.35 6.29 21.01
N LEU A 183 8.36 5.47 21.30
CA LEU A 183 8.21 4.03 21.37
C LEU A 183 8.24 3.61 22.83
N ASP A 184 7.14 3.00 23.29
CA ASP A 184 7.05 2.42 24.63
C ASP A 184 7.27 0.91 24.54
N LYS A 185 8.32 0.44 25.22
CA LYS A 185 8.72 -0.97 25.23
C LYS A 185 7.69 -1.87 25.91
N GLU A 186 6.89 -1.34 26.83
CA GLU A 186 5.93 -2.14 27.61
C GLU A 186 4.60 -2.32 26.87
N SER A 187 4.11 -1.28 26.18
CA SER A 187 2.84 -1.33 25.46
C SER A 187 2.98 -1.77 23.99
N ASP A 188 4.14 -1.58 23.36
CA ASP A 188 4.35 -1.92 21.95
C ASP A 188 4.76 -3.39 21.76
N LYS A 189 3.80 -4.21 21.33
CA LYS A 189 4.00 -5.63 21.02
C LYS A 189 5.04 -5.89 19.91
N LYS A 190 5.31 -4.89 19.06
CA LYS A 190 6.29 -4.95 17.97
C LYS A 190 7.47 -4.00 18.19
N TYR A 191 7.73 -3.62 19.44
CA TYR A 191 8.77 -2.64 19.80
C TYR A 191 10.10 -2.86 19.09
N THR A 192 10.62 -4.10 19.05
CA THR A 192 11.92 -4.39 18.40
C THR A 192 11.91 -4.07 16.91
N GLU A 193 10.80 -4.34 16.22
CA GLU A 193 10.63 -4.03 14.80
C GLU A 193 10.50 -2.52 14.61
N HIS A 194 9.60 -1.86 15.34
CA HIS A 194 9.40 -0.42 15.25
C HIS A 194 10.66 0.38 15.62
N LYS A 195 11.44 -0.09 16.60
CA LYS A 195 12.70 0.51 17.01
C LYS A 195 13.73 0.52 15.88
N LYS A 196 13.76 -0.51 15.03
CA LYS A 196 14.63 -0.54 13.84
C LYS A 196 14.28 0.58 12.85
N TYR A 197 12.99 0.82 12.60
CA TYR A 197 12.53 1.91 11.74
C TYR A 197 12.78 3.29 12.36
N TRP A 198 12.61 3.39 13.67
CA TRP A 198 12.88 4.61 14.43
C TRP A 198 14.37 4.99 14.39
N ASP A 199 15.26 4.03 14.63
CA ASP A 199 16.71 4.25 14.57
C ASP A 199 17.15 4.68 13.17
N ALA A 200 16.60 4.05 12.14
CA ALA A 200 16.89 4.41 10.76
C ALA A 200 16.42 5.84 10.42
N SER A 201 15.23 6.22 10.88
CA SER A 201 14.70 7.58 10.65
C SER A 201 15.52 8.63 11.40
N LYS A 202 15.97 8.31 12.62
CA LYS A 202 16.90 9.15 13.38
C LYS A 202 18.25 9.31 12.68
N GLU A 203 18.80 8.24 12.11
CA GLU A 203 20.07 8.30 11.36
C GLU A 203 19.95 9.25 10.16
N ILE A 204 18.86 9.19 9.39
CA ILE A 204 18.61 10.15 8.30
C ILE A 204 18.57 11.58 8.82
N TYR A 205 17.86 11.82 9.92
CA TYR A 205 17.79 13.15 10.51
C TYR A 205 19.18 13.66 10.90
N GLU A 206 20.00 12.83 11.55
CA GLU A 206 21.37 13.19 11.94
C GLU A 206 22.26 13.46 10.72
N ASN A 207 22.12 12.66 9.66
CA ASN A 207 22.82 12.88 8.39
C ASN A 207 22.40 14.23 7.76
N ALA A 208 21.11 14.52 7.73
CA ALA A 208 20.61 15.80 7.22
C ALA A 208 21.06 17.00 8.07
N MET A 209 21.15 16.84 9.40
CA MET A 209 21.66 17.87 10.31
C MET A 209 23.14 18.18 10.10
N SER A 210 23.94 17.16 9.78
CA SER A 210 25.38 17.31 9.50
C SER A 210 25.68 17.77 8.07
N ALA A 211 24.72 17.61 7.15
CA ALA A 211 24.84 18.07 5.78
C ALA A 211 24.97 19.60 5.73
N LYS A 212 26.00 20.07 5.02
CA LYS A 212 26.14 21.50 4.72
C LYS A 212 25.11 21.88 3.65
N THR A 213 24.52 23.07 3.77
CA THR A 213 23.77 23.67 2.66
C THR A 213 24.69 23.69 1.45
N ALA A 214 24.40 22.86 0.45
CA ALA A 214 25.12 22.90 -0.81
C ALA A 214 24.97 24.33 -1.34
N SER A 215 26.08 25.08 -1.27
CA SER A 215 26.17 26.44 -1.77
C SER A 215 25.67 26.43 -3.21
N LYS A 216 24.62 27.21 -3.50
CA LYS A 216 24.21 27.53 -4.87
C LYS A 216 25.47 27.92 -5.65
N ALA A 217 25.84 27.10 -6.61
CA ALA A 217 26.85 27.39 -7.62
C ALA A 217 26.23 27.06 -8.98
N SER A 218 25.47 28.03 -9.50
CA SER A 218 25.40 28.38 -10.92
C SER A 218 24.67 29.70 -11.05
#